data_AF-A0A3N0EH57-F1
#
_entry.id   AF-A0A3N0EH57-F1
#
_cell.length_a   1.000
_cell.length_b   1.000
_cell.length_c   1.000
_cell.angle_alpha   90.00
_cell.angle_beta   90.00
_cell.angle_gamma   90.00
#
_symmetry.space_group_name_H-M   'P 1'
#
loop_
_entity.id
_entity.type
_entity.pdbx_description
1 polymer ?
#
loop_
_entity_poly.entity_id
_entity_poly.type
_entity_poly.pdbx_seq_one_letter_code
_entity_poly.pdbx_strand_id
1 'polypeptide(L)'
;MKTRLTVYRKTRNVLQLLLLSFAVFFFPACNHIEAPDDPESAVQSEEMVTANSAEDTFFQIAVLPDTQYYTALKHGGTMDMFREQIAWIRRNRETSRIAYVTHLGDVVDHGSTDNDVEWQRASTELYKLEEDNIPYGIAVGNHDQTPYGNPSSPGTAHGYGVYFGRDRMENFPWYGGAQGSSNNNDNHYDIFTAAGQSFLVIYLEFNSPGQEFYSSSRETIVMDWADQVISAHPGHKVIVVSHSLLRKPSGSNSDIIDGQGNNSVASSFSNQGEVIYERMKHHDNVFLMLGGHVSGEGFRRDEYNGHVIKSYLCDYQSRRNPPYTENDRNGGNGLMRIMRFDLANGTLSIRTFAPRPGANILEEDEDSKFTTSLYN
;
A
#
# COMPACT_ATOMS: atom_id res chain seq x y z
N MET A 1 13.57 -65.38 -41.68
CA MET A 1 14.22 -64.07 -41.51
C MET A 1 14.75 -64.00 -40.07
N LYS A 2 16.03 -63.66 -39.91
CA LYS A 2 16.91 -63.84 -38.73
C LYS A 2 16.31 -63.26 -37.42
N THR A 3 16.09 -63.99 -36.31
CA THR A 3 17.00 -64.51 -35.24
C THR A 3 17.72 -63.46 -34.36
N ARG A 4 17.35 -63.40 -33.06
CA ARG A 4 18.18 -63.49 -31.82
C ARG A 4 17.39 -62.95 -30.60
N LEU A 5 16.99 -63.79 -29.64
CA LEU A 5 17.70 -64.25 -28.42
C LEU A 5 18.18 -63.11 -27.49
N THR A 6 17.54 -62.89 -26.33
CA THR A 6 17.76 -63.51 -24.99
C THR A 6 19.03 -63.03 -24.27
N VAL A 7 18.92 -62.59 -23.01
CA VAL A 7 19.65 -63.14 -21.83
C VAL A 7 19.39 -62.33 -20.54
N TYR A 8 19.11 -63.10 -19.49
CA TYR A 8 19.03 -62.83 -18.05
C TYR A 8 20.29 -62.17 -17.44
N ARG A 9 20.15 -61.43 -16.32
CA ARG A 9 20.81 -61.79 -15.05
C ARG A 9 20.24 -61.07 -13.82
N LYS A 10 20.12 -61.89 -12.77
CA LYS A 10 19.68 -61.66 -11.39
C LYS A 10 20.93 -61.83 -10.52
N THR A 11 21.15 -60.95 -9.53
CA THR A 11 21.93 -61.17 -8.26
C THR A 11 22.14 -59.80 -7.58
N ARG A 12 21.54 -59.52 -6.41
CA ARG A 12 21.90 -59.88 -5.02
C ARG A 12 22.68 -58.77 -4.30
N ASN A 13 22.05 -58.26 -3.23
CA ASN A 13 22.55 -57.68 -1.98
C ASN A 13 24.07 -57.55 -1.80
N VAL A 14 24.53 -56.38 -1.32
CA VAL A 14 25.43 -56.29 -0.15
C VAL A 14 25.08 -55.05 0.68
N LEU A 15 24.70 -55.32 1.92
CA LEU A 15 24.65 -54.43 3.07
C LEU A 15 26.10 -54.15 3.51
N GLN A 16 26.49 -52.89 3.74
CA GLN A 16 27.70 -52.62 4.53
C GLN A 16 27.51 -51.41 5.45
N LEU A 17 27.23 -51.77 6.69
CA LEU A 17 27.40 -51.02 7.91
C LEU A 17 28.90 -50.81 8.16
N LEU A 18 29.32 -49.61 8.55
CA LEU A 18 30.60 -49.43 9.26
C LEU A 18 30.45 -48.39 10.37
N LEU A 19 30.93 -48.80 11.52
CA LEU A 19 30.83 -48.22 12.86
C LEU A 19 32.27 -48.00 13.38
N LEU A 20 32.43 -46.99 14.25
CA LEU A 20 33.58 -46.70 15.13
C LEU A 20 34.86 -46.15 14.44
N SER A 21 35.66 -45.26 15.04
CA SER A 21 35.92 -45.05 16.47
C SER A 21 36.52 -43.66 16.78
N PHE A 22 36.45 -43.33 18.07
CA PHE A 22 37.08 -42.24 18.80
C PHE A 22 38.62 -42.18 18.64
N ALA A 23 39.16 -40.96 18.64
CA ALA A 23 40.50 -40.68 19.16
C ALA A 23 40.47 -39.42 20.03
N VAL A 24 40.81 -39.63 21.30
CA VAL A 24 41.00 -38.66 22.37
C VAL A 24 42.37 -38.00 22.19
N PHE A 25 42.46 -36.68 22.35
CA PHE A 25 43.73 -36.03 22.70
C PHE A 25 43.55 -35.18 23.96
N PHE A 26 44.45 -35.44 24.91
CA PHE A 26 44.54 -34.84 26.23
C PHE A 26 45.21 -33.45 26.18
N PHE A 27 44.76 -32.57 27.09
CA PHE A 27 45.24 -31.23 27.41
C PHE A 27 46.73 -31.16 27.83
N PRO A 28 47.31 -29.94 27.87
CA PRO A 28 47.55 -29.34 29.18
C PRO A 28 47.06 -27.89 29.33
N ALA A 29 47.11 -27.45 30.58
CA ALA A 29 46.26 -26.47 31.21
C ALA A 29 46.70 -25.00 31.12
N CYS A 30 45.69 -24.14 31.26
CA CYS A 30 45.62 -22.87 32.02
C CYS A 30 46.56 -21.70 31.64
N ASN A 31 45.93 -20.59 31.20
CA ASN A 31 46.13 -19.28 31.82
C ASN A 31 44.92 -18.37 31.57
N HIS A 32 44.52 -17.66 32.63
CA HIS A 32 43.47 -16.66 32.74
C HIS A 32 43.43 -15.63 31.60
N ILE A 33 42.24 -15.39 31.02
CA ILE A 33 41.80 -14.07 30.53
C ILE A 33 40.29 -13.93 30.83
N GLU A 34 39.92 -12.76 31.34
CA GLU A 34 38.61 -12.33 31.84
C GLU A 34 37.49 -12.43 30.79
N ALA A 35 36.26 -12.66 31.27
CA ALA A 35 35.05 -12.53 30.47
C ALA A 35 34.73 -11.05 30.23
N PRO A 36 34.42 -10.61 29.01
CA PRO A 36 33.77 -9.33 28.82
C PRO A 36 32.25 -9.46 28.86
N ASP A 37 31.67 -8.43 29.44
CA ASP A 37 30.29 -8.17 29.77
C ASP A 37 29.29 -8.25 28.60
N ASP A 38 28.05 -8.49 29.02
CA ASP A 38 26.74 -8.26 28.39
C ASP A 38 26.74 -7.36 27.12
N PRO A 39 26.23 -7.82 25.96
CA PRO A 39 25.94 -6.91 24.86
C PRO A 39 24.60 -6.22 25.13
N GLU A 40 24.71 -5.05 25.75
CA GLU A 40 23.70 -4.01 25.73
C GLU A 40 23.21 -3.83 24.28
N SER A 41 21.89 -3.92 24.09
CA SER A 41 21.24 -3.80 22.80
C SER A 41 21.60 -2.48 22.14
N ALA A 42 22.33 -2.53 21.04
CA ALA A 42 22.46 -1.40 20.13
C ALA A 42 21.11 -1.21 19.42
N VAL A 43 20.22 -0.44 20.06
CA VAL A 43 19.11 0.21 19.35
C VAL A 43 19.77 1.23 18.43
N GLN A 44 19.86 0.89 17.14
CA GLN A 44 20.17 1.89 16.13
C GLN A 44 19.08 2.94 16.21
N SER A 45 19.48 4.18 16.50
CA SER A 45 18.60 5.33 16.41
C SER A 45 18.18 5.47 14.94
N GLU A 46 16.95 5.08 14.64
CA GLU A 46 16.30 5.37 13.35
C GLU A 46 16.36 6.88 13.12
N GLU A 47 17.11 7.29 12.10
CA GLU A 47 17.07 8.67 11.61
C GLU A 47 15.72 8.86 10.91
N MET A 48 14.66 9.10 11.70
CA MET A 48 13.29 9.22 11.20
C MET A 48 13.19 10.33 10.15
N VAL A 49 12.59 10.00 9.01
CA VAL A 49 12.30 10.97 7.95
C VAL A 49 11.37 12.05 8.49
N THR A 50 11.96 13.21 8.74
CA THR A 50 11.23 14.39 9.22
C THR A 50 10.83 15.22 8.01
N ALA A 51 9.60 15.05 7.54
CA ALA A 51 9.14 15.74 6.33
C ALA A 51 8.73 17.20 6.60
N ASN A 52 8.50 17.56 7.87
CA ASN A 52 8.09 18.89 8.34
C ASN A 52 8.63 19.15 9.76
N SER A 53 8.79 20.43 10.15
CA SER A 53 9.33 20.81 11.45
C SER A 53 8.44 20.34 12.60
N ALA A 54 9.03 20.05 13.77
CA ALA A 54 8.28 19.78 15.00
C ALA A 54 7.41 20.96 15.46
N GLU A 55 7.74 22.19 15.02
CA GLU A 55 6.99 23.41 15.30
C GLU A 55 5.80 23.63 14.34
N ASP A 56 5.70 22.84 13.26
CA ASP A 56 4.59 22.96 12.33
C ASP A 56 3.29 22.50 12.99
N THR A 57 2.24 23.30 12.85
CA THR A 57 0.92 23.00 13.44
C THR A 57 0.02 22.17 12.53
N PHE A 58 0.46 21.90 11.30
CA PHE A 58 -0.25 21.06 10.35
C PHE A 58 0.72 20.46 9.32
N PHE A 59 0.30 19.35 8.72
CA PHE A 59 0.90 18.78 7.52
C PHE A 59 -0.19 18.22 6.60
N GLN A 60 0.19 17.78 5.39
CA GLN A 60 -0.73 17.17 4.44
C GLN A 60 -0.18 15.84 3.94
N ILE A 61 -1.08 14.94 3.54
CA ILE A 61 -0.73 13.78 2.71
C ILE A 61 -1.45 13.90 1.36
N ALA A 62 -0.79 13.45 0.31
CA ALA A 62 -1.38 13.30 -1.01
C ALA A 62 -1.86 11.87 -1.21
N VAL A 63 -3.08 11.71 -1.71
CA VAL A 63 -3.72 10.43 -1.99
C VAL A 63 -3.94 10.32 -3.49
N LEU A 64 -3.23 9.39 -4.12
CA LEU A 64 -3.32 9.04 -5.52
C LEU A 64 -4.21 7.79 -5.66
N PRO A 65 -5.39 7.90 -6.27
CA PRO A 65 -6.26 6.75 -6.51
C PRO A 65 -5.88 6.04 -7.81
N ASP A 66 -6.51 4.90 -8.05
CA ASP A 66 -6.72 4.18 -9.33
C ASP A 66 -6.20 4.92 -10.60
N THR A 67 -4.94 4.69 -10.97
CA THR A 67 -4.28 5.32 -12.14
C THR A 67 -4.29 4.45 -13.39
N GLN A 68 -4.90 3.25 -13.33
CA GLN A 68 -4.85 2.23 -14.37
C GLN A 68 -5.29 2.73 -15.75
N TYR A 69 -6.25 3.65 -15.83
CA TYR A 69 -6.70 4.19 -17.11
C TYR A 69 -5.69 5.16 -17.74
N TYR A 70 -4.88 5.85 -16.94
CA TYR A 70 -3.80 6.71 -17.44
C TYR A 70 -2.67 5.87 -18.04
N THR A 71 -2.27 4.82 -17.34
CA THR A 71 -1.14 3.96 -17.72
C THR A 71 -1.49 3.05 -18.89
N ALA A 72 -2.73 2.56 -18.97
CA ALA A 72 -3.25 1.78 -20.10
C ALA A 72 -3.70 2.62 -21.30
N LEU A 73 -3.78 3.95 -21.17
CA LEU A 73 -4.34 4.87 -22.19
C LEU A 73 -5.76 4.47 -22.60
N LYS A 74 -6.58 4.12 -21.62
CA LYS A 74 -7.93 3.56 -21.77
C LYS A 74 -8.98 4.56 -21.32
N HIS A 75 -10.19 4.49 -21.90
CA HIS A 75 -11.32 5.36 -21.56
C HIS A 75 -10.99 6.86 -21.58
N GLY A 76 -10.10 7.29 -22.49
CA GLY A 76 -9.66 8.69 -22.61
C GLY A 76 -8.59 9.11 -21.59
N GLY A 77 -8.11 8.19 -20.73
CA GLY A 77 -6.99 8.43 -19.83
C GLY A 77 -5.70 8.69 -20.59
N THR A 78 -4.89 9.63 -20.09
CA THR A 78 -3.59 9.96 -20.67
C THR A 78 -2.54 10.09 -19.58
N MET A 79 -1.26 9.89 -19.95
CA MET A 79 -0.15 10.11 -19.02
C MET A 79 -0.01 11.55 -18.54
N ASP A 80 -0.61 12.53 -19.22
CA ASP A 80 -0.58 13.92 -18.75
C ASP A 80 -1.32 14.07 -17.42
N MET A 81 -2.38 13.29 -17.19
CA MET A 81 -3.12 13.29 -15.91
C MET A 81 -2.22 12.84 -14.75
N PHE A 82 -1.49 11.73 -14.92
CA PHE A 82 -0.59 11.22 -13.89
C PHE A 82 0.62 12.17 -13.70
N ARG A 83 1.18 12.70 -14.80
CA ARG A 83 2.24 13.72 -14.75
C ARG A 83 1.82 14.97 -13.99
N GLU A 84 0.59 15.45 -14.21
CA GLU A 84 0.07 16.64 -13.56
C GLU A 84 -0.10 16.43 -12.04
N GLN A 85 -0.55 15.24 -11.62
CA GLN A 85 -0.60 14.85 -10.21
C GLN A 85 0.79 14.87 -9.56
N ILE A 86 1.75 14.16 -10.14
CA ILE A 86 3.11 14.11 -9.60
C ILE A 86 3.78 15.48 -9.64
N ALA A 87 3.66 16.22 -10.75
CA ALA A 87 4.24 17.56 -10.87
C ALA A 87 3.63 18.55 -9.86
N TRP A 88 2.34 18.45 -9.57
CA TRP A 88 1.70 19.26 -8.54
C TRP A 88 2.22 18.92 -7.15
N ILE A 89 2.34 17.62 -6.81
CA ILE A 89 2.91 17.18 -5.53
C ILE A 89 4.32 17.73 -5.35
N ARG A 90 5.22 17.50 -6.33
CA ARG A 90 6.61 17.98 -6.28
C ARG A 90 6.70 19.50 -6.11
N ARG A 91 5.92 20.26 -6.89
CA ARG A 91 5.91 21.74 -6.84
C ARG A 91 5.37 22.28 -5.53
N ASN A 92 4.43 21.58 -4.91
CA ASN A 92 3.72 22.05 -3.71
C ASN A 92 4.20 21.38 -2.43
N ARG A 93 5.19 20.48 -2.47
CA ARG A 93 5.69 19.75 -1.29
C ARG A 93 5.92 20.68 -0.11
N GLU A 94 6.74 21.71 -0.29
CA GLU A 94 7.11 22.67 0.77
C GLU A 94 5.92 23.56 1.17
N THR A 95 5.25 24.19 0.19
CA THR A 95 4.18 25.16 0.47
C THR A 95 2.92 24.53 1.06
N SER A 96 2.66 23.27 0.70
CA SER A 96 1.56 22.47 1.22
C SER A 96 1.99 21.55 2.36
N ARG A 97 3.27 21.52 2.74
CA ARG A 97 3.79 20.62 3.79
C ARG A 97 3.38 19.16 3.56
N ILE A 98 3.54 18.70 2.31
CA ILE A 98 3.21 17.32 1.94
C ILE A 98 4.27 16.42 2.58
N ALA A 99 3.84 15.73 3.64
CA ALA A 99 4.71 14.84 4.40
C ALA A 99 4.86 13.47 3.74
N TYR A 100 3.84 13.05 3.00
CA TYR A 100 3.70 11.68 2.53
C TYR A 100 2.75 11.60 1.33
N VAL A 101 2.99 10.64 0.44
CA VAL A 101 2.12 10.32 -0.71
C VAL A 101 1.70 8.85 -0.62
N THR A 102 0.42 8.56 -0.76
CA THR A 102 -0.07 7.17 -0.79
C THR A 102 -0.81 6.88 -2.09
N HIS A 103 -0.48 5.76 -2.74
CA HIS A 103 -1.25 5.23 -3.87
C HIS A 103 -2.20 4.13 -3.39
N LEU A 104 -3.45 4.14 -3.85
CA LEU A 104 -4.51 3.25 -3.37
C LEU A 104 -4.63 1.92 -4.15
N GLY A 105 -3.61 1.53 -4.91
CA GLY A 105 -3.65 0.38 -5.83
C GLY A 105 -4.31 0.63 -7.18
N ASP A 106 -4.32 -0.41 -8.00
CA ASP A 106 -4.59 -0.38 -9.44
C ASP A 106 -3.79 0.73 -10.14
N VAL A 107 -2.47 0.58 -10.04
CA VAL A 107 -1.49 1.44 -10.71
C VAL A 107 -1.53 1.20 -12.23
N VAL A 108 -1.77 -0.05 -12.63
CA VAL A 108 -1.87 -0.49 -14.04
C VAL A 108 -3.20 -1.19 -14.28
N ASP A 109 -3.65 -1.27 -15.54
CA ASP A 109 -4.87 -2.02 -15.93
C ASP A 109 -4.52 -3.50 -16.16
N HIS A 110 -3.24 -3.80 -16.43
CA HIS A 110 -2.75 -5.15 -16.65
C HIS A 110 -1.43 -5.43 -15.90
N GLY A 111 -1.52 -6.13 -14.77
CA GLY A 111 -0.38 -6.49 -13.92
C GLY A 111 0.60 -7.51 -14.49
N SER A 112 0.32 -8.10 -15.67
CA SER A 112 1.19 -9.09 -16.30
C SER A 112 2.41 -8.47 -16.98
N THR A 113 3.50 -9.25 -17.10
CA THR A 113 4.72 -8.83 -17.84
C THR A 113 4.52 -8.62 -19.32
N ASP A 114 3.47 -9.20 -19.89
CA ASP A 114 3.17 -9.01 -21.31
C ASP A 114 2.70 -7.56 -21.60
N ASN A 115 2.48 -6.75 -20.57
CA ASN A 115 2.09 -5.34 -20.63
C ASN A 115 3.03 -4.41 -19.84
N ASP A 116 4.34 -4.70 -19.84
CA ASP A 116 5.37 -3.91 -19.15
C ASP A 116 5.32 -2.39 -19.41
N VAL A 117 4.77 -1.96 -20.55
CA VAL A 117 4.64 -0.54 -20.89
C VAL A 117 3.79 0.24 -19.88
N GLU A 118 2.78 -0.37 -19.27
CA GLU A 118 1.96 0.29 -18.25
C GLU A 118 2.76 0.51 -16.97
N TRP A 119 3.51 -0.50 -16.53
CA TRP A 119 4.42 -0.40 -15.39
C TRP A 119 5.57 0.58 -15.63
N GLN A 120 6.15 0.62 -16.83
CA GLN A 120 7.17 1.59 -17.20
C GLN A 120 6.64 3.03 -17.14
N ARG A 121 5.40 3.25 -17.61
CA ARG A 121 4.72 4.55 -17.51
C ARG A 121 4.49 4.95 -16.07
N ALA A 122 3.97 4.04 -15.25
CA ALA A 122 3.71 4.29 -13.84
C ALA A 122 4.98 4.61 -13.06
N SER A 123 5.99 3.74 -13.17
CA SER A 123 7.28 3.90 -12.49
C SER A 123 7.99 5.19 -12.91
N THR A 124 7.95 5.55 -14.20
CA THR A 124 8.52 6.83 -14.68
C THR A 124 7.96 8.04 -13.93
N GLU A 125 6.68 8.03 -13.56
CA GLU A 125 6.06 9.13 -12.83
C GLU A 125 6.29 9.00 -11.31
N LEU A 126 6.11 7.82 -10.73
CA LEU A 126 6.28 7.61 -9.29
C LEU A 126 7.73 7.77 -8.83
N TYR A 127 8.72 7.34 -9.61
CA TYR A 127 10.14 7.49 -9.27
C TYR A 127 10.60 8.95 -9.20
N LYS A 128 9.85 9.89 -9.78
CA LYS A 128 10.13 11.32 -9.61
C LYS A 128 9.93 11.80 -8.17
N LEU A 129 9.13 11.08 -7.37
CA LEU A 129 9.01 11.33 -5.93
C LEU A 129 10.29 10.90 -5.20
N GLU A 130 10.91 9.80 -5.62
CA GLU A 130 12.20 9.32 -5.11
C GLU A 130 13.32 10.34 -5.39
N GLU A 131 13.38 10.89 -6.61
CA GLU A 131 14.36 11.92 -7.01
C GLU A 131 14.35 13.15 -6.08
N ASP A 132 13.16 13.51 -5.58
CA ASP A 132 12.95 14.63 -4.67
C ASP A 132 12.96 14.21 -3.19
N ASN A 133 13.19 12.93 -2.88
CA ASN A 133 13.11 12.37 -1.53
C ASN A 133 11.76 12.69 -0.84
N ILE A 134 10.65 12.51 -1.57
CA ILE A 134 9.27 12.63 -1.08
C ILE A 134 8.80 11.23 -0.67
N PRO A 135 8.48 11.00 0.62
CA PRO A 135 8.02 9.70 1.09
C PRO A 135 6.74 9.23 0.40
N TYR A 136 6.73 7.96 -0.03
CA TYR A 136 5.52 7.36 -0.59
C TYR A 136 5.48 5.84 -0.44
N GLY A 137 4.26 5.30 -0.51
CA GLY A 137 3.98 3.87 -0.57
C GLY A 137 2.76 3.57 -1.45
N ILE A 138 2.60 2.29 -1.83
CA ILE A 138 1.66 1.85 -2.87
C ILE A 138 0.89 0.60 -2.41
N ALA A 139 -0.43 0.70 -2.28
CA ALA A 139 -1.24 -0.51 -2.13
C ALA A 139 -1.27 -1.29 -3.45
N VAL A 140 -1.40 -2.61 -3.39
CA VAL A 140 -1.57 -3.46 -4.57
C VAL A 140 -3.06 -3.71 -4.80
N GLY A 141 -3.55 -3.34 -5.98
CA GLY A 141 -4.91 -3.63 -6.42
C GLY A 141 -5.05 -4.94 -7.19
N ASN A 142 -6.28 -5.30 -7.57
CA ASN A 142 -6.55 -6.53 -8.32
C ASN A 142 -6.01 -6.47 -9.75
N HIS A 143 -5.94 -5.29 -10.37
CA HIS A 143 -5.34 -5.14 -11.69
C HIS A 143 -3.81 -5.20 -11.65
N ASP A 144 -3.20 -4.86 -10.51
CA ASP A 144 -1.75 -4.97 -10.30
C ASP A 144 -1.26 -6.42 -10.14
N GLN A 145 -2.19 -7.35 -9.91
CA GLN A 145 -1.93 -8.78 -9.73
C GLN A 145 -2.05 -9.56 -11.04
N THR A 146 -1.22 -10.59 -11.19
CA THR A 146 -1.24 -11.52 -12.32
C THR A 146 -1.16 -12.98 -11.85
N PRO A 147 -2.15 -13.84 -12.20
CA PRO A 147 -3.44 -13.52 -12.82
C PRO A 147 -4.23 -12.43 -12.06
N TYR A 148 -5.13 -11.75 -12.77
CA TYR A 148 -5.96 -10.67 -12.20
C TYR A 148 -6.59 -11.10 -10.86
N GLY A 149 -6.41 -10.28 -9.82
CA GLY A 149 -6.96 -10.50 -8.48
C GLY A 149 -6.35 -11.69 -7.73
N ASN A 150 -5.21 -12.23 -8.17
CA ASN A 150 -4.51 -13.33 -7.51
C ASN A 150 -3.36 -12.82 -6.62
N PRO A 151 -3.49 -12.83 -5.28
CA PRO A 151 -2.43 -12.43 -4.35
C PRO A 151 -1.32 -13.49 -4.17
N SER A 152 -1.42 -14.63 -4.86
CA SER A 152 -0.47 -15.73 -4.75
C SER A 152 0.42 -15.83 -5.99
N SER A 153 1.67 -16.29 -5.79
CA SER A 153 2.68 -16.41 -6.85
C SER A 153 2.13 -17.02 -8.17
N PRO A 154 2.36 -16.38 -9.34
CA PRO A 154 3.28 -15.25 -9.51
C PRO A 154 2.78 -13.95 -8.88
N GLY A 155 1.46 -13.74 -8.74
CA GLY A 155 0.85 -12.66 -7.97
C GLY A 155 1.34 -11.29 -8.41
N THR A 156 2.36 -10.78 -7.72
CA THR A 156 3.03 -9.52 -8.03
C THR A 156 4.48 -9.67 -8.52
N ALA A 157 5.04 -10.88 -8.51
CA ALA A 157 6.47 -11.17 -8.69
C ALA A 157 7.08 -10.70 -10.02
N HIS A 158 6.27 -10.54 -11.06
CA HIS A 158 6.74 -10.17 -12.39
C HIS A 158 6.26 -8.78 -12.86
N GLY A 159 5.29 -8.18 -12.17
CA GLY A 159 4.81 -6.82 -12.40
C GLY A 159 5.25 -5.90 -11.27
N TYR A 160 4.34 -5.58 -10.36
CA TYR A 160 4.58 -4.73 -9.19
C TYR A 160 5.92 -5.02 -8.47
N GLY A 161 6.25 -6.28 -8.19
CA GLY A 161 7.49 -6.67 -7.50
C GLY A 161 8.79 -6.39 -8.27
N VAL A 162 8.73 -6.17 -9.59
CA VAL A 162 9.88 -5.76 -10.40
C VAL A 162 10.14 -4.26 -10.26
N TYR A 163 9.08 -3.44 -10.24
CA TYR A 163 9.18 -1.98 -10.23
C TYR A 163 9.18 -1.38 -8.82
N PHE A 164 8.48 -2.01 -7.88
CA PHE A 164 8.28 -1.52 -6.52
C PHE A 164 8.61 -2.61 -5.48
N GLY A 165 9.49 -3.55 -5.84
CA GLY A 165 9.96 -4.62 -4.96
C GLY A 165 10.82 -4.12 -3.79
N ARG A 166 10.99 -4.98 -2.79
CA ARG A 166 11.71 -4.70 -1.54
C ARG A 166 13.13 -4.20 -1.77
N ASP A 167 13.89 -4.86 -2.63
CA ASP A 167 15.30 -4.53 -2.95
C ASP A 167 15.46 -3.08 -3.44
N ARG A 168 14.40 -2.50 -4.01
CA ARG A 168 14.34 -1.08 -4.35
C ARG A 168 13.93 -0.27 -3.13
N MET A 169 12.78 -0.59 -2.56
CA MET A 169 12.11 0.25 -1.56
C MET A 169 12.92 0.38 -0.27
N GLU A 170 13.69 -0.64 0.11
CA GLU A 170 14.56 -0.63 1.30
C GLU A 170 15.68 0.41 1.27
N ASN A 171 15.98 0.97 0.09
CA ASN A 171 16.96 2.04 -0.03
C ASN A 171 16.41 3.41 0.43
N PHE A 172 15.10 3.52 0.69
CA PHE A 172 14.48 4.76 1.13
C PHE A 172 14.32 4.78 2.66
N PRO A 173 14.62 5.93 3.31
CA PRO A 173 14.65 6.00 4.77
C PRO A 173 13.27 5.93 5.43
N TRP A 174 12.18 6.06 4.67
CA TRP A 174 10.82 5.86 5.19
C TRP A 174 10.37 4.40 5.15
N TYR A 175 11.12 3.51 4.49
CA TYR A 175 10.72 2.12 4.38
C TYR A 175 10.88 1.39 5.71
N GLY A 176 9.78 0.85 6.23
CA GLY A 176 9.77 0.11 7.49
C GLY A 176 10.01 -1.38 7.32
N GLY A 177 9.45 -1.98 6.26
CA GLY A 177 9.60 -3.40 5.96
C GLY A 177 8.40 -3.99 5.22
N ALA A 178 8.49 -5.27 4.86
CA ALA A 178 7.42 -5.99 4.15
C ALA A 178 7.20 -7.41 4.68
N GLN A 179 6.00 -7.93 4.43
CA GLN A 179 5.62 -9.29 4.75
C GLN A 179 6.47 -10.28 3.95
N GLY A 180 6.92 -11.36 4.60
CA GLY A 180 7.72 -12.41 3.96
C GLY A 180 9.19 -12.04 3.79
N SER A 181 9.95 -12.90 3.09
CA SER A 181 11.41 -12.78 2.93
C SER A 181 11.89 -12.71 1.49
N SER A 182 10.98 -12.67 0.52
CA SER A 182 11.31 -12.45 -0.89
C SER A 182 11.36 -10.95 -1.21
N ASN A 183 11.73 -10.62 -2.45
CA ASN A 183 11.67 -9.25 -2.99
C ASN A 183 10.22 -8.68 -3.10
N ASN A 184 9.21 -9.38 -2.58
CA ASN A 184 7.83 -8.90 -2.61
C ASN A 184 7.64 -7.74 -1.61
N ASN A 185 6.91 -6.73 -2.08
CA ASN A 185 6.53 -5.52 -1.34
C ASN A 185 5.02 -5.24 -1.46
N ASP A 186 4.25 -6.27 -1.79
CA ASP A 186 2.79 -6.22 -1.97
C ASP A 186 2.06 -5.90 -0.65
N ASN A 187 2.66 -6.31 0.47
CA ASN A 187 2.26 -5.96 1.82
C ASN A 187 3.48 -5.36 2.53
N HIS A 188 3.45 -4.07 2.84
CA HIS A 188 4.57 -3.34 3.43
C HIS A 188 4.11 -2.24 4.37
N TYR A 189 5.04 -1.65 5.10
CA TYR A 189 4.77 -0.44 5.84
C TYR A 189 5.90 0.55 5.71
N ASP A 190 5.52 1.81 5.83
CA ASP A 190 6.41 2.96 5.82
C ASP A 190 6.23 3.75 7.13
N ILE A 191 7.28 4.46 7.53
CA ILE A 191 7.32 5.31 8.71
C ILE A 191 7.73 6.72 8.30
N PHE A 192 7.03 7.72 8.82
CA PHE A 192 7.43 9.11 8.67
C PHE A 192 7.05 9.94 9.91
N THR A 193 7.72 11.07 10.10
CA THR A 193 7.38 12.05 11.12
C THR A 193 6.94 13.36 10.48
N ALA A 194 5.84 13.91 10.98
CA ALA A 194 5.34 15.22 10.55
C ALA A 194 4.72 15.96 11.74
N ALA A 195 5.01 17.26 11.87
CA ALA A 195 4.45 18.11 12.92
C ALA A 195 4.63 17.50 14.33
N GLY A 196 5.79 16.89 14.59
CA GLY A 196 6.13 16.25 15.87
C GLY A 196 5.39 14.94 16.18
N GLN A 197 4.63 14.37 15.23
CA GLN A 197 3.97 13.08 15.38
C GLN A 197 4.57 12.03 14.44
N SER A 198 4.79 10.82 14.96
CA SER A 198 5.24 9.67 14.16
C SER A 198 4.03 8.91 13.61
N PHE A 199 4.13 8.53 12.33
CA PHE A 199 3.10 7.82 11.59
C PHE A 199 3.65 6.51 11.04
N LEU A 200 2.80 5.50 11.02
CA LEU A 200 3.04 4.24 10.32
C LEU A 200 1.93 4.08 9.28
N VAL A 201 2.31 3.91 8.02
CA VAL A 201 1.38 3.63 6.93
C VAL A 201 1.55 2.18 6.52
N ILE A 202 0.54 1.34 6.71
CA ILE A 202 0.60 -0.08 6.37
C ILE A 202 -0.27 -0.38 5.15
N TYR A 203 0.31 -1.09 4.19
CA TYR A 203 -0.27 -1.45 2.91
C TYR A 203 -0.60 -2.94 2.90
N LEU A 204 -1.85 -3.25 2.52
CA LEU A 204 -2.39 -4.61 2.49
C LEU A 204 -2.90 -4.87 1.07
N GLU A 205 -2.33 -5.88 0.40
CA GLU A 205 -2.67 -6.23 -0.98
C GLU A 205 -4.14 -6.61 -1.16
N PHE A 206 -4.66 -6.50 -2.38
CA PHE A 206 -5.99 -6.98 -2.71
C PHE A 206 -6.08 -8.50 -2.50
N ASN A 207 -7.01 -8.93 -1.64
CA ASN A 207 -7.33 -10.32 -1.39
C ASN A 207 -8.74 -10.39 -0.79
N SER A 208 -9.75 -10.33 -1.65
CA SER A 208 -11.13 -10.09 -1.21
C SER A 208 -11.96 -11.37 -1.15
N PRO A 209 -12.55 -11.74 0.02
CA PRO A 209 -13.41 -12.90 0.14
C PRO A 209 -14.53 -12.92 -0.89
N GLY A 210 -14.72 -14.07 -1.54
CA GLY A 210 -15.73 -14.26 -2.60
C GLY A 210 -15.23 -13.96 -4.02
N GLN A 211 -13.99 -13.52 -4.20
CA GLN A 211 -13.34 -13.44 -5.51
C GLN A 211 -12.73 -14.79 -5.92
N GLU A 212 -12.55 -14.99 -7.23
CA GLU A 212 -12.08 -16.26 -7.82
C GLU A 212 -10.75 -16.74 -7.22
N PHE A 213 -9.78 -15.85 -7.07
CA PHE A 213 -8.44 -16.16 -6.54
C PHE A 213 -8.25 -15.76 -5.08
N TYR A 214 -9.35 -15.54 -4.34
CA TYR A 214 -9.28 -15.31 -2.90
C TYR A 214 -8.50 -16.42 -2.20
N SER A 215 -7.60 -16.02 -1.30
CA SER A 215 -6.77 -16.93 -0.52
C SER A 215 -6.88 -16.62 0.97
N SER A 216 -7.64 -17.45 1.70
CA SER A 216 -7.80 -17.32 3.16
C SER A 216 -6.49 -17.56 3.93
N SER A 217 -5.60 -18.38 3.39
CA SER A 217 -4.28 -18.60 3.99
C SER A 217 -3.38 -17.37 3.87
N ARG A 218 -3.39 -16.70 2.70
CA ARG A 218 -2.72 -15.40 2.52
C ARG A 218 -3.32 -14.35 3.44
N GLU A 219 -4.65 -14.26 3.52
CA GLU A 219 -5.35 -13.34 4.42
C GLU A 219 -4.87 -13.49 5.85
N THR A 220 -4.87 -14.72 6.38
CA THR A 220 -4.39 -14.98 7.76
C THR A 220 -2.94 -14.53 7.96
N ILE A 221 -2.05 -14.92 7.03
CA ILE A 221 -0.63 -14.58 7.09
C ILE A 221 -0.40 -13.06 7.10
N VAL A 222 -1.09 -12.33 6.23
CA VAL A 222 -0.94 -10.88 6.10
C VAL A 222 -1.57 -10.18 7.31
N MET A 223 -2.75 -10.60 7.78
CA MET A 223 -3.40 -9.98 8.94
C MET A 223 -2.60 -10.20 10.24
N ASP A 224 -2.02 -11.37 10.44
CA ASP A 224 -1.17 -11.65 11.61
C ASP A 224 0.14 -10.88 11.56
N TRP A 225 0.73 -10.71 10.38
CA TRP A 225 1.90 -9.85 10.19
C TRP A 225 1.57 -8.38 10.48
N ALA A 226 0.45 -7.87 9.95
CA ALA A 226 0.02 -6.48 10.17
C ALA A 226 -0.23 -6.19 11.66
N ASP A 227 -0.88 -7.11 12.36
CA ASP A 227 -1.10 -7.04 13.82
C ASP A 227 0.22 -6.97 14.61
N GLN A 228 1.21 -7.77 14.22
CA GLN A 228 2.55 -7.75 14.83
C GLN A 228 3.27 -6.42 14.58
N VAL A 229 3.24 -5.92 13.33
CA VAL A 229 3.84 -4.63 12.98
C VAL A 229 3.20 -3.52 13.79
N ILE A 230 1.87 -3.40 13.81
CA ILE A 230 1.19 -2.33 14.52
C ILE A 230 1.46 -2.41 16.03
N SER A 231 1.43 -3.61 16.61
CA SER A 231 1.72 -3.84 18.02
C SER A 231 3.15 -3.48 18.41
N ALA A 232 4.11 -3.64 17.50
CA ALA A 232 5.50 -3.23 17.70
C ALA A 232 5.73 -1.71 17.63
N HIS A 233 4.73 -0.94 17.17
CA HIS A 233 4.84 0.51 16.96
C HIS A 233 3.78 1.30 17.75
N PRO A 234 3.66 1.12 19.08
CA PRO A 234 2.60 1.75 19.88
C PRO A 234 2.67 3.29 19.91
N GLY A 235 3.84 3.87 19.64
CA GLY A 235 4.03 5.33 19.57
C GLY A 235 3.60 5.98 18.24
N HIS A 236 3.24 5.18 17.23
CA HIS A 236 2.89 5.67 15.90
C HIS A 236 1.39 5.77 15.71
N LYS A 237 0.92 6.83 15.04
CA LYS A 237 -0.44 6.91 14.51
C LYS A 237 -0.51 6.12 13.21
N VAL A 238 -1.42 5.14 13.16
CA VAL A 238 -1.47 4.16 12.06
C VAL A 238 -2.54 4.54 11.03
N ILE A 239 -2.10 4.56 9.77
CA ILE A 239 -2.94 4.66 8.58
C ILE A 239 -2.88 3.30 7.87
N VAL A 240 -4.03 2.66 7.65
CA VAL A 240 -4.12 1.41 6.89
C VAL A 240 -4.55 1.74 5.46
N VAL A 241 -3.85 1.20 4.48
CA VAL A 241 -4.16 1.39 3.06
C VAL A 241 -4.37 0.02 2.43
N SER A 242 -5.53 -0.16 1.79
CA SER A 242 -5.80 -1.36 1.00
C SER A 242 -6.72 -1.00 -0.14
N HIS A 243 -6.57 -1.69 -1.27
CA HIS A 243 -7.28 -1.33 -2.48
C HIS A 243 -8.81 -1.43 -2.30
N SER A 244 -9.32 -2.53 -1.74
CA SER A 244 -10.76 -2.74 -1.51
C SER A 244 -11.13 -2.61 -0.03
N LEU A 245 -11.59 -1.44 0.38
CA LEU A 245 -12.09 -1.21 1.75
C LEU A 245 -13.60 -1.00 1.83
N LEU A 246 -14.12 -0.04 1.09
CA LEU A 246 -15.51 0.39 1.20
C LEU A 246 -16.25 0.17 -0.11
N ARG A 247 -17.58 0.06 0.00
CA ARG A 247 -18.49 0.20 -1.14
C ARG A 247 -18.93 1.66 -1.25
N LYS A 248 -19.34 2.07 -2.45
CA LYS A 248 -20.00 3.37 -2.67
C LYS A 248 -21.25 3.47 -1.78
N PRO A 249 -21.54 4.64 -1.17
CA PRO A 249 -22.75 4.84 -0.40
C PRO A 249 -24.02 4.53 -1.21
N SER A 250 -25.03 3.95 -0.55
CA SER A 250 -26.29 3.61 -1.20
C SER A 250 -26.98 4.86 -1.77
N GLY A 251 -27.29 4.83 -3.07
CA GLY A 251 -27.93 5.94 -3.76
C GLY A 251 -27.01 7.11 -4.14
N SER A 252 -25.69 6.99 -3.90
CA SER A 252 -24.72 8.01 -4.34
C SER A 252 -24.46 7.93 -5.85
N ASN A 253 -24.25 9.11 -6.45
CA ASN A 253 -23.80 9.30 -7.85
C ASN A 253 -22.40 9.94 -7.94
N SER A 254 -21.63 9.96 -6.84
CA SER A 254 -20.28 10.55 -6.79
C SER A 254 -19.26 9.81 -7.65
N ASP A 255 -19.60 8.64 -8.18
CA ASP A 255 -18.78 7.90 -9.14
C ASP A 255 -18.75 8.50 -10.53
N ILE A 256 -19.80 9.24 -10.91
CA ILE A 256 -20.02 9.61 -12.31
C ILE A 256 -19.97 11.11 -12.53
N ILE A 257 -20.69 11.91 -11.74
CA ILE A 257 -20.84 13.36 -11.98
C ILE A 257 -20.27 14.12 -10.79
N ASP A 258 -19.44 15.11 -11.08
CA ASP A 258 -18.94 16.06 -10.08
C ASP A 258 -20.09 16.86 -9.45
N GLY A 259 -19.96 17.22 -8.17
CA GLY A 259 -20.94 18.08 -7.51
C GLY A 259 -22.22 17.38 -7.05
N GLN A 260 -22.33 16.05 -7.18
CA GLN A 260 -23.52 15.27 -6.80
C GLN A 260 -23.28 14.33 -5.62
N GLY A 261 -22.06 14.29 -5.10
CA GLY A 261 -21.71 13.51 -3.95
C GLY A 261 -22.07 14.18 -2.63
N ASN A 262 -22.25 13.37 -1.59
CA ASN A 262 -22.41 13.88 -0.24
C ASN A 262 -22.04 12.86 0.83
N ASN A 263 -21.83 13.37 2.05
CA ASN A 263 -21.47 12.57 3.22
C ASN A 263 -22.66 12.32 4.17
N SER A 264 -23.89 12.22 3.65
CA SER A 264 -25.08 11.97 4.49
C SER A 264 -25.32 10.49 4.81
N VAL A 265 -24.77 9.58 4.00
CA VAL A 265 -24.94 8.12 4.15
C VAL A 265 -23.58 7.46 4.26
N ALA A 266 -23.35 6.75 5.36
CA ALA A 266 -22.12 6.00 5.55
C ALA A 266 -22.03 4.82 4.57
N SER A 267 -20.83 4.58 4.05
CA SER A 267 -20.51 3.40 3.24
C SER A 267 -20.58 2.11 4.06
N SER A 268 -20.99 1.03 3.39
CA SER A 268 -20.74 -0.33 3.89
C SER A 268 -19.32 -0.76 3.56
N PHE A 269 -18.78 -1.68 4.37
CA PHE A 269 -17.52 -2.32 4.03
C PHE A 269 -17.69 -3.20 2.77
N SER A 270 -16.60 -3.28 1.99
CA SER A 270 -16.37 -4.40 1.10
C SER A 270 -16.08 -5.67 1.91
N ASN A 271 -16.05 -6.84 1.27
CA ASN A 271 -15.77 -8.08 1.98
C ASN A 271 -14.36 -8.07 2.60
N GLN A 272 -13.36 -7.56 1.88
CA GLN A 272 -12.00 -7.41 2.42
C GLN A 272 -11.91 -6.34 3.51
N GLY A 273 -12.56 -5.19 3.29
CA GLY A 273 -12.55 -4.10 4.25
C GLY A 273 -13.16 -4.48 5.60
N GLU A 274 -14.16 -5.36 5.61
CA GLU A 274 -14.73 -5.89 6.85
C GLU A 274 -13.72 -6.73 7.63
N VAL A 275 -12.97 -7.62 6.96
CA VAL A 275 -11.89 -8.40 7.58
C VAL A 275 -10.82 -7.49 8.17
N ILE A 276 -10.36 -6.50 7.39
CA ILE A 276 -9.33 -5.56 7.83
C ILE A 276 -9.83 -4.76 9.04
N TYR A 277 -11.03 -4.19 8.98
CA TYR A 277 -11.59 -3.42 10.11
C TYR A 277 -11.73 -4.28 11.37
N GLU A 278 -12.26 -5.51 11.25
CA GLU A 278 -12.45 -6.40 12.39
C GLU A 278 -11.12 -6.77 13.07
N ARG A 279 -10.02 -6.84 12.32
CA ARG A 279 -8.67 -7.04 12.89
C ARG A 279 -8.10 -5.75 13.47
N MET A 280 -8.15 -4.65 12.72
CA MET A 280 -7.44 -3.40 13.03
C MET A 280 -8.10 -2.58 14.14
N LYS A 281 -9.41 -2.74 14.37
CA LYS A 281 -10.13 -2.05 15.47
C LYS A 281 -9.62 -2.39 16.87
N HIS A 282 -8.80 -3.43 17.03
CA HIS A 282 -8.21 -3.78 18.32
C HIS A 282 -6.94 -2.98 18.64
N HIS A 283 -6.43 -2.17 17.70
CA HIS A 283 -5.27 -1.33 17.89
C HIS A 283 -5.69 0.14 18.10
N ASP A 284 -5.55 0.63 19.33
CA ASP A 284 -5.96 2.00 19.71
C ASP A 284 -5.21 3.11 18.95
N ASN A 285 -4.09 2.77 18.29
CA ASN A 285 -3.30 3.70 17.50
C ASN A 285 -3.68 3.71 16.00
N VAL A 286 -4.59 2.84 15.54
CA VAL A 286 -5.21 2.91 14.20
C VAL A 286 -6.34 3.93 14.24
N PHE A 287 -6.32 4.89 13.31
CA PHE A 287 -7.33 5.95 13.27
C PHE A 287 -7.86 6.25 11.85
N LEU A 288 -7.17 5.76 10.81
CA LEU A 288 -7.49 6.06 9.42
C LEU A 288 -7.31 4.83 8.54
N MET A 289 -8.27 4.58 7.66
CA MET A 289 -8.19 3.57 6.60
C MET A 289 -8.51 4.21 5.24
N LEU A 290 -7.72 3.94 4.20
CA LEU A 290 -7.84 4.55 2.87
C LEU A 290 -7.89 3.47 1.78
N GLY A 291 -8.83 3.59 0.84
CA GLY A 291 -8.96 2.63 -0.27
C GLY A 291 -9.64 3.21 -1.51
N GLY A 292 -9.48 2.49 -2.63
CA GLY A 292 -10.02 2.80 -3.95
C GLY A 292 -10.95 1.69 -4.43
N HIS A 293 -10.69 1.13 -5.62
CA HIS A 293 -11.35 -0.06 -6.21
C HIS A 293 -12.81 0.16 -6.67
N VAL A 294 -13.65 0.67 -5.77
CA VAL A 294 -15.07 0.93 -6.04
C VAL A 294 -15.21 2.40 -6.42
N SER A 295 -15.52 2.66 -7.69
CA SER A 295 -15.66 4.04 -8.16
C SER A 295 -16.65 4.86 -7.33
N GLY A 296 -16.26 6.09 -7.06
CA GLY A 296 -16.96 7.06 -6.25
C GLY A 296 -16.17 7.48 -5.02
N GLU A 297 -16.82 8.35 -4.26
CA GLU A 297 -16.38 8.80 -2.96
C GLU A 297 -17.31 8.24 -1.88
N GLY A 298 -16.73 7.94 -0.75
CA GLY A 298 -17.44 7.33 0.36
C GLY A 298 -16.67 7.51 1.65
N PHE A 299 -17.41 7.44 2.75
CA PHE A 299 -16.84 7.58 4.08
C PHE A 299 -17.54 6.65 5.04
N ARG A 300 -16.84 6.34 6.11
CA ARG A 300 -17.37 5.60 7.24
C ARG A 300 -16.62 5.99 8.51
N ARG A 301 -17.32 5.99 9.63
CA ARG A 301 -16.77 6.23 10.98
C ARG A 301 -17.25 5.10 11.88
N ASP A 302 -16.32 4.38 12.47
CA ASP A 302 -16.60 3.29 13.39
C ASP A 302 -15.97 3.55 14.75
N GLU A 303 -16.72 3.28 15.81
CA GLU A 303 -16.24 3.38 17.18
C GLU A 303 -16.08 1.99 17.79
N TYR A 304 -14.94 1.75 18.41
CA TYR A 304 -14.66 0.53 19.14
C TYR A 304 -13.78 0.86 20.35
N ASN A 305 -14.15 0.38 21.54
CA ASN A 305 -13.42 0.64 22.79
C ASN A 305 -13.06 2.13 23.06
N GLY A 306 -13.88 3.06 22.58
CA GLY A 306 -13.70 4.50 22.82
C GLY A 306 -12.69 5.18 21.90
N HIS A 307 -12.07 4.47 20.96
CA HIS A 307 -11.37 5.09 19.82
C HIS A 307 -12.20 4.89 18.54
N VAL A 308 -11.85 5.63 17.50
CA VAL A 308 -12.61 5.63 16.26
C VAL A 308 -11.69 5.59 15.08
N ILE A 309 -12.06 4.74 14.12
CA ILE A 309 -11.40 4.58 12.84
C ILE A 309 -12.27 5.24 11.77
N LYS A 310 -11.67 6.14 11.00
CA LYS A 310 -12.30 6.76 9.83
C LYS A 310 -11.84 6.01 8.59
N SER A 311 -12.78 5.54 7.77
CA SER A 311 -12.48 4.88 6.50
C SER A 311 -12.94 5.76 5.34
N TYR A 312 -12.11 5.93 4.31
CA TYR A 312 -12.43 6.72 3.13
C TYR A 312 -12.24 5.94 1.83
N LEU A 313 -13.22 6.06 0.94
CA LEU A 313 -13.20 5.59 -0.44
C LEU A 313 -12.87 6.75 -1.37
N CYS A 314 -11.88 6.57 -2.23
CA CYS A 314 -11.54 7.51 -3.28
C CYS A 314 -11.15 6.72 -4.54
N ASP A 315 -12.09 6.57 -5.48
CA ASP A 315 -11.78 6.08 -6.83
C ASP A 315 -12.55 6.93 -7.85
N TYR A 316 -11.81 7.54 -8.77
CA TYR A 316 -12.35 8.46 -9.76
C TYR A 316 -12.43 7.89 -11.17
N GLN A 317 -12.06 6.62 -11.40
CA GLN A 317 -11.95 6.05 -12.76
C GLN A 317 -13.26 6.11 -13.57
N SER A 318 -14.40 6.21 -12.89
CA SER A 318 -15.72 6.35 -13.52
C SER A 318 -16.18 7.81 -13.71
N ARG A 319 -15.45 8.78 -13.15
CA ARG A 319 -15.83 10.19 -13.18
C ARG A 319 -15.84 10.70 -14.61
N ARG A 320 -16.91 11.38 -15.02
CA ARG A 320 -17.08 11.95 -16.35
C ARG A 320 -17.68 13.36 -16.26
N ASN A 321 -16.93 14.35 -16.74
CA ASN A 321 -17.43 15.72 -16.87
C ASN A 321 -17.86 15.95 -18.33
N PRO A 322 -18.91 16.74 -18.64
CA PRO A 322 -19.27 17.01 -20.04
C PRO A 322 -18.03 17.48 -20.84
N PRO A 323 -17.76 16.91 -22.03
CA PRO A 323 -18.63 16.07 -22.87
C PRO A 323 -18.47 14.54 -22.69
N TYR A 324 -17.75 14.07 -21.68
CA TYR A 324 -17.38 12.66 -21.49
C TYR A 324 -18.57 11.75 -21.11
N THR A 325 -18.53 10.50 -21.56
CA THR A 325 -19.63 9.51 -21.44
C THR A 325 -19.16 8.25 -20.72
N GLU A 326 -20.01 7.21 -20.61
CA GLU A 326 -19.59 5.92 -20.03
C GLU A 326 -18.47 5.20 -20.81
N ASN A 327 -18.35 5.47 -22.12
CA ASN A 327 -17.38 4.83 -23.00
C ASN A 327 -16.04 5.59 -23.04
N ASP A 328 -16.11 6.90 -22.85
CA ASP A 328 -14.98 7.82 -22.85
C ASP A 328 -15.09 8.70 -21.61
N ARG A 329 -14.49 8.22 -20.52
CA ARG A 329 -14.60 8.77 -19.16
C ARG A 329 -13.49 9.77 -18.85
N ASN A 330 -12.70 10.17 -19.85
CA ASN A 330 -11.49 10.98 -19.68
C ASN A 330 -10.53 10.42 -18.62
N GLY A 331 -10.44 9.08 -18.51
CA GLY A 331 -9.66 8.38 -17.51
C GLY A 331 -10.02 8.68 -16.04
N GLY A 332 -11.16 9.31 -15.74
CA GLY A 332 -11.46 9.78 -14.38
C GLY A 332 -10.94 11.19 -14.05
N ASN A 333 -10.62 11.99 -15.09
CA ASN A 333 -10.26 13.40 -15.03
C ASN A 333 -8.93 13.76 -14.34
N GLY A 334 -8.08 12.80 -13.96
CA GLY A 334 -6.81 13.12 -13.29
C GLY A 334 -7.00 13.61 -11.85
N LEU A 335 -8.10 13.23 -11.21
CA LEU A 335 -8.43 13.64 -9.84
C LEU A 335 -7.50 12.99 -8.82
N MET A 336 -7.10 13.76 -7.81
CA MET A 336 -6.41 13.29 -6.62
C MET A 336 -7.01 13.95 -5.39
N ARG A 337 -6.64 13.44 -4.21
CA ARG A 337 -7.11 13.98 -2.93
C ARG A 337 -5.94 14.43 -2.08
N ILE A 338 -6.14 15.53 -1.34
CA ILE A 338 -5.23 15.99 -0.29
C ILE A 338 -5.97 15.91 1.04
N MET A 339 -5.32 15.34 2.04
CA MET A 339 -5.82 15.30 3.42
C MET A 339 -4.90 16.13 4.30
N ARG A 340 -5.46 17.15 4.95
CA ARG A 340 -4.77 18.07 5.84
C ARG A 340 -5.02 17.69 7.29
N PHE A 341 -3.92 17.43 7.99
CA PHE A 341 -3.88 17.11 9.41
C PHE A 341 -3.51 18.38 10.15
N ASP A 342 -4.50 19.02 10.77
CA ASP A 342 -4.30 20.27 11.52
C ASP A 342 -4.30 19.94 13.02
N LEU A 343 -3.09 19.79 13.58
CA LEU A 343 -2.90 19.37 14.96
C LEU A 343 -3.32 20.45 15.95
N ALA A 344 -3.12 21.73 15.59
CA ALA A 344 -3.51 22.84 16.44
C ALA A 344 -5.03 22.95 16.61
N ASN A 345 -5.80 22.70 15.54
CA ASN A 345 -7.26 22.74 15.58
C ASN A 345 -7.90 21.37 15.86
N GLY A 346 -7.11 20.29 15.82
CA GLY A 346 -7.61 18.93 15.99
C GLY A 346 -8.53 18.49 14.86
N THR A 347 -8.23 18.87 13.61
CA THR A 347 -9.09 18.60 12.44
C THR A 347 -8.38 17.86 11.30
N LEU A 348 -9.17 17.06 10.59
CA LEU A 348 -8.81 16.44 9.32
C LEU A 348 -9.67 17.08 8.22
N SER A 349 -9.03 17.79 7.29
CA SER A 349 -9.71 18.44 6.16
C SER A 349 -9.37 17.74 4.84
N ILE A 350 -10.38 17.48 4.03
CA ILE A 350 -10.28 16.77 2.76
C ILE A 350 -10.53 17.73 1.60
N ARG A 351 -9.77 17.59 0.52
CA ARG A 351 -10.00 18.27 -0.75
C ARG A 351 -9.67 17.38 -1.94
N THR A 352 -10.66 17.13 -2.80
CA THR A 352 -10.53 16.47 -4.11
C THR A 352 -10.36 17.52 -5.21
N PHE A 353 -9.43 17.30 -6.15
CA PHE A 353 -9.19 18.18 -7.28
C PHE A 353 -8.35 17.50 -8.37
N ALA A 354 -8.43 18.01 -9.60
CA ALA A 354 -7.56 17.62 -10.69
C ALA A 354 -6.51 18.72 -10.90
N PRO A 355 -5.21 18.44 -10.69
CA PRO A 355 -4.15 19.39 -10.97
C PRO A 355 -4.07 19.71 -12.47
N ARG A 356 -3.70 20.94 -12.83
CA ARG A 356 -3.46 21.36 -14.21
C ARG A 356 -2.21 22.24 -14.31
N PRO A 357 -1.65 22.49 -15.51
CA PRO A 357 -0.59 23.47 -15.69
C PRO A 357 -1.00 24.90 -15.29
N GLY A 358 -2.30 25.20 -15.39
CA GLY A 358 -2.91 26.45 -14.95
C GLY A 358 -3.70 26.29 -13.64
N ALA A 359 -4.93 26.76 -13.63
CA ALA A 359 -5.82 26.60 -12.48
C ALA A 359 -6.25 25.13 -12.33
N ASN A 360 -6.13 24.61 -11.11
CA ASN A 360 -6.67 23.29 -10.76
C ASN A 360 -8.19 23.27 -10.94
N ILE A 361 -8.74 22.11 -11.31
CA ILE A 361 -10.18 21.87 -11.32
C ILE A 361 -10.56 21.35 -9.94
N LEU A 362 -11.38 22.10 -9.20
CA LEU A 362 -11.77 21.76 -7.84
C LEU A 362 -13.12 21.05 -7.84
N GLU A 363 -13.28 20.11 -6.92
CA GLU A 363 -14.57 19.54 -6.59
C GLU A 363 -14.92 19.96 -5.16
N GLU A 364 -16.11 20.56 -5.01
CA GLU A 364 -16.49 21.26 -3.78
C GLU A 364 -17.77 20.71 -3.14
N ASP A 365 -18.31 19.59 -3.64
CA ASP A 365 -19.40 18.87 -3.00
C ASP A 365 -18.98 18.23 -1.67
N GLU A 366 -19.99 17.80 -0.90
CA GLU A 366 -19.83 17.49 0.52
C GLU A 366 -18.93 16.27 0.79
N ASP A 367 -18.71 15.40 -0.19
CA ASP A 367 -17.77 14.27 -0.14
C ASP A 367 -16.42 14.53 -0.84
N SER A 368 -16.28 15.65 -1.54
CA SER A 368 -15.01 16.13 -2.13
C SER A 368 -14.28 17.16 -1.26
N LYS A 369 -15.03 17.98 -0.49
CA LYS A 369 -14.48 19.05 0.35
C LYS A 369 -15.20 19.14 1.68
N PHE A 370 -14.57 18.63 2.73
CA PHE A 370 -15.15 18.62 4.07
C PHE A 370 -14.07 18.65 5.16
N THR A 371 -14.51 18.83 6.41
CA THR A 371 -13.63 18.80 7.58
C THR A 371 -14.30 18.02 8.70
N THR A 372 -13.53 17.21 9.42
CA THR A 372 -13.95 16.42 10.57
C THR A 372 -12.93 16.51 11.69
N SER A 373 -13.22 15.92 12.86
CA SER A 373 -12.23 15.80 13.93
C SER A 373 -11.05 14.94 13.47
N LEU A 374 -9.83 15.32 13.83
CA LEU A 374 -8.64 14.55 13.44
C LEU A 374 -8.62 13.20 14.16
N TYR A 375 -8.49 13.25 15.48
CA TYR A 375 -8.61 12.11 16.38
C TYR A 375 -9.99 12.11 17.03
N ASN A 376 -10.32 11.04 17.74
CA ASN A 376 -11.54 10.95 18.53
C ASN A 376 -11.20 10.79 19.99
#